data_AF-A0A9W9Z1D8-F1
#
_entry.id   AF-A0A9W9Z1D8-F1
#
_cell.length_a   1.000
_cell.length_b   1.000
_cell.length_c   1.000
_cell.angle_alpha   90.00
_cell.angle_beta   90.00
_cell.angle_gamma   90.00
#
_symmetry.space_group_name_H-M   'P 1'
#
loop_
_entity.id
_entity.type
_entity.pdbx_description
1 polymer ?
#
loop_
_entity_poly.entity_id
_entity_poly.type
_entity_poly.pdbx_seq_one_letter_code
_entity_poly.pdbx_strand_id
1 'polypeptide(L)'
;MIKCRYGKLFKLYSDKIKILKAAANALKDNPFLDSQIFISDDVSKSVWKDRAKLRKDYLTGIKKRGNVEFAFIPWSVPAQILFKETNCSILKAFKLPDE
;
A
#
# COMPACT_ATOMS: atom_id res chain seq x y z
N MET A 1 18.15 -16.13 -13.23
CA MET A 1 16.93 -15.39 -13.65
C MET A 1 15.76 -15.82 -12.76
N ILE A 2 15.50 -15.10 -11.65
CA ILE A 2 14.52 -15.54 -10.64
C ILE A 2 13.11 -15.23 -11.16
N LYS A 3 12.43 -16.27 -11.67
CA LYS A 3 11.00 -16.25 -12.00
C LYS A 3 10.21 -16.21 -10.68
N CYS A 4 10.01 -14.99 -10.19
CA CYS A 4 9.15 -14.70 -9.05
C CYS A 4 7.69 -14.97 -9.44
N ARG A 5 7.07 -16.03 -8.88
CA ARG A 5 5.65 -16.39 -9.04
C ARG A 5 4.72 -15.40 -8.30
N TYR A 6 4.80 -14.10 -8.64
CA TYR A 6 3.94 -13.04 -8.08
C TYR A 6 2.99 -12.41 -9.11
N GLY A 7 2.98 -12.92 -10.34
CA GLY A 7 2.39 -12.22 -11.50
C GLY A 7 0.86 -12.05 -11.49
N LYS A 8 0.07 -12.85 -10.75
CA LYS A 8 -1.40 -12.79 -10.81
C LYS A 8 -2.04 -11.83 -9.80
N LEU A 9 -1.68 -11.91 -8.50
CA LEU A 9 -2.17 -10.95 -7.51
C LEU A 9 -1.61 -9.54 -7.78
N PHE A 10 -0.30 -9.41 -7.98
CA PHE A 10 0.34 -8.10 -8.15
C PHE A 10 -0.17 -7.35 -9.40
N LYS A 11 -0.55 -8.06 -10.48
CA LYS A 11 -1.19 -7.46 -11.66
C LYS A 11 -2.56 -6.87 -11.33
N LEU A 12 -3.45 -7.66 -10.70
CA LEU A 12 -4.80 -7.20 -10.36
C LEU A 12 -4.80 -5.99 -9.40
N TYR A 13 -3.89 -5.97 -8.42
CA TYR A 13 -3.72 -4.81 -7.53
C TYR A 13 -3.11 -3.60 -8.25
N SER A 14 -2.15 -3.81 -9.16
CA SER A 14 -1.60 -2.73 -10.00
C SER A 14 -2.68 -2.11 -10.88
N ASP A 15 -3.56 -2.93 -11.46
CA ASP A 15 -4.61 -2.49 -12.36
C ASP A 15 -5.69 -1.69 -11.60
N LYS A 16 -6.12 -2.15 -10.41
CA LYS A 16 -7.02 -1.38 -9.54
C LYS A 16 -6.43 -0.01 -9.19
N ILE A 17 -5.14 0.05 -8.83
CA ILE A 17 -4.47 1.33 -8.50
C ILE A 17 -4.42 2.25 -9.73
N LYS A 18 -4.10 1.71 -10.91
CA LYS A 18 -4.08 2.48 -12.16
C LYS A 18 -5.46 3.03 -12.51
N ILE A 19 -6.51 2.22 -12.39
CA ILE A 19 -7.89 2.61 -12.66
C ILE A 19 -8.33 3.71 -11.68
N LEU A 20 -8.09 3.53 -10.38
CA LEU A 20 -8.43 4.54 -9.37
C LEU A 20 -7.66 5.85 -9.62
N LYS A 21 -6.38 5.78 -9.96
CA LYS A 21 -5.57 6.97 -10.28
C LYS A 21 -6.05 7.68 -11.54
N ALA A 22 -6.37 6.93 -12.59
CA ALA A 22 -6.90 7.48 -13.83
C ALA A 22 -8.27 8.14 -13.62
N ALA A 23 -9.16 7.48 -12.87
CA ALA A 23 -10.49 8.00 -12.55
C ALA A 23 -10.40 9.26 -11.68
N ALA A 24 -9.55 9.26 -10.64
CA ALA A 24 -9.33 10.44 -9.80
C ALA A 24 -8.78 11.63 -10.60
N ASN A 25 -7.85 11.39 -11.53
CA ASN A 25 -7.33 12.43 -12.42
C ASN A 25 -8.41 12.96 -13.37
N ALA A 26 -9.23 12.09 -13.95
CA ALA A 26 -10.32 12.48 -14.84
C ALA A 26 -11.41 13.30 -14.14
N LEU A 27 -11.64 13.05 -12.85
CA LEU A 27 -12.65 13.75 -12.04
C LEU A 27 -12.13 15.03 -11.38
N LYS A 28 -10.81 15.21 -11.31
CA LYS A 28 -10.20 16.36 -10.61
C LYS A 28 -10.69 17.69 -11.17
N ASP A 29 -10.79 17.78 -12.49
CA ASP A 29 -11.14 18.99 -13.23
C ASP A 29 -12.52 18.90 -13.90
N ASN A 30 -13.29 17.85 -13.62
CA ASN A 30 -14.62 17.61 -14.18
C ASN A 30 -15.66 17.43 -13.06
N PRO A 31 -16.18 18.54 -12.48
CA PRO A 31 -17.19 18.47 -11.43
C PRO A 31 -18.50 17.89 -11.98
N PHE A 32 -19.10 16.98 -11.23
CA PHE A 32 -20.41 16.44 -11.55
C PHE A 32 -21.47 17.23 -10.79
N LEU A 33 -22.39 17.89 -11.51
CA LEU A 33 -23.42 18.73 -10.89
C LEU A 33 -22.80 19.75 -9.90
N ASP A 34 -21.76 20.45 -10.34
CA ASP A 34 -20.99 21.43 -9.55
C ASP A 34 -20.36 20.89 -8.26
N SER A 35 -20.36 19.56 -8.07
CA SER A 35 -19.80 18.88 -6.91
C SER A 35 -18.53 18.13 -7.28
N GLN A 36 -17.52 18.21 -6.42
CA GLN A 36 -16.28 17.46 -6.59
C GLN A 36 -16.47 16.02 -6.12
N ILE A 37 -16.35 15.06 -7.05
CA ILE A 37 -16.44 13.62 -6.75
C ILE A 37 -15.05 13.11 -6.33
N PHE A 38 -15.00 12.40 -5.21
CA PHE A 38 -13.82 11.69 -4.76
C PHE A 38 -14.03 10.18 -4.89
N ILE A 39 -13.14 9.49 -5.59
CA ILE A 39 -13.13 8.02 -5.69
C ILE A 39 -11.98 7.49 -4.84
N SER A 40 -12.31 6.57 -3.94
CA SER A 40 -11.32 5.84 -3.13
C SER A 40 -11.57 4.33 -3.19
N ASP A 41 -10.59 3.57 -2.72
CA ASP A 41 -10.78 2.16 -2.38
C ASP A 41 -11.87 2.01 -1.29
N ASP A 42 -12.73 1.01 -1.42
CA ASP A 42 -13.70 0.60 -0.40
C ASP A 42 -12.97 -0.15 0.73
N VAL A 43 -12.37 0.62 1.61
CA VAL A 43 -11.68 0.14 2.82
C VAL A 43 -12.19 0.91 4.01
N SER A 44 -12.39 0.19 5.12
CA SER A 44 -12.88 0.79 6.35
C SER A 44 -11.97 1.92 6.85
N LYS A 45 -12.57 2.89 7.55
CA LYS A 45 -11.82 3.99 8.20
C LYS A 45 -10.74 3.47 9.16
N SER A 46 -10.94 2.30 9.78
CA SER A 46 -9.93 1.67 10.66
C SER A 46 -8.67 1.32 9.89
N VAL A 47 -8.78 0.64 8.74
CA VAL A 47 -7.62 0.28 7.90
C VAL A 47 -6.85 1.53 7.44
N TRP A 48 -7.54 2.63 7.15
CA TRP A 48 -6.90 3.92 6.85
C TRP A 48 -6.07 4.46 8.02
N LYS A 49 -6.65 4.48 9.22
CA LYS A 49 -5.95 4.90 10.45
C LYS A 49 -4.74 4.00 10.71
N ASP A 50 -4.88 2.70 10.51
CA ASP A 50 -3.79 1.74 10.70
C ASP A 50 -2.64 2.00 9.72
N ARG A 51 -2.94 2.23 8.43
CA ARG A 51 -1.93 2.61 7.43
C ARG A 51 -1.24 3.93 7.79
N ALA A 52 -1.98 4.91 8.32
CA ALA A 52 -1.41 6.17 8.76
C ALA A 52 -0.46 5.98 9.96
N LYS A 53 -0.86 5.17 10.95
CA LYS A 53 -0.05 4.80 12.13
C LYS A 53 1.22 4.06 11.71
N LEU A 54 1.10 3.05 10.83
CA LEU A 54 2.24 2.33 10.25
C LEU A 54 3.22 3.27 9.54
N ARG A 55 2.71 4.23 8.76
CA ARG A 55 3.54 5.18 8.01
C ARG A 55 4.29 6.13 8.94
N LYS A 56 3.61 6.65 9.97
CA LYS A 56 4.16 7.65 10.89
C LYS A 56 5.17 7.02 11.86
N ASP A 57 4.79 5.91 12.48
CA ASP A 57 5.48 5.42 13.68
C ASP A 57 6.49 4.30 13.37
N TYR A 58 6.23 3.47 12.36
CA TYR A 58 6.98 2.21 12.14
C TYR A 58 7.82 2.20 10.88
N LEU A 59 7.33 2.77 9.78
CA LEU A 59 7.96 2.66 8.46
C LEU A 59 9.40 3.18 8.46
N THR A 60 9.64 4.34 9.07
CA THR A 60 10.97 4.93 9.18
C THR A 60 11.91 4.07 10.01
N GLY A 61 11.42 3.49 11.12
CA GLY A 61 12.20 2.59 11.96
C GLY A 61 12.63 1.32 11.23
N ILE A 62 11.72 0.73 10.45
CA ILE A 62 12.03 -0.47 9.64
C ILE A 62 13.05 -0.14 8.54
N LYS A 63 12.90 1.01 7.86
CA LYS A 63 13.85 1.45 6.81
C LYS A 63 15.26 1.72 7.35
N LYS A 64 15.38 2.15 8.61
CA LYS A 64 16.68 2.43 9.25
C LYS A 64 17.41 1.17 9.73
N ARG A 65 16.77 0.00 9.69
CA ARG A 65 17.45 -1.26 10.03
C ARG A 65 18.50 -1.55 8.97
N GLY A 66 19.76 -1.72 9.38
CA GLY A 66 20.89 -1.90 8.45
C GLY A 66 20.81 -3.16 7.58
N ASN A 67 19.92 -4.10 7.90
CA ASN A 67 19.68 -5.32 7.14
C ASN A 67 18.45 -5.25 6.23
N VAL A 68 17.82 -4.09 6.04
CA VAL A 68 16.61 -3.94 5.22
C VAL A 68 16.96 -3.26 3.88
N GLU A 69 16.70 -3.94 2.76
CA GLU A 69 16.89 -3.38 1.41
C GLU A 69 15.80 -2.36 1.07
N PHE A 70 14.54 -2.71 1.35
CA PHE A 70 13.40 -1.84 1.12
C PHE A 70 12.25 -2.18 2.06
N ALA A 71 11.41 -1.16 2.34
CA ALA A 71 10.17 -1.30 3.08
C ALA A 71 9.10 -0.34 2.56
N PHE A 72 7.86 -0.82 2.45
CA PHE A 72 6.71 -0.02 2.01
C PHE A 72 5.38 -0.55 2.57
N ILE A 73 4.35 0.28 2.53
CA ILE A 73 2.99 -0.08 2.95
C ILE A 73 2.16 -0.38 1.69
N PRO A 74 1.83 -1.64 1.38
CA PRO A 74 0.88 -1.95 0.32
C PRO A 74 -0.54 -1.50 0.66
N TRP A 75 -1.39 -1.43 -0.37
CA TRP A 75 -2.84 -1.27 -0.24
C TRP A 75 -3.55 -2.56 0.20
N SER A 76 -2.84 -3.52 0.82
CA SER A 76 -3.44 -4.75 1.31
C SER A 76 -4.35 -4.50 2.51
N VAL A 77 -5.27 -5.43 2.73
CA VAL A 77 -6.07 -5.56 3.95
C VAL A 77 -5.74 -6.93 4.55
N PRO A 78 -5.30 -7.03 5.82
CA PRO A 78 -5.11 -5.93 6.77
C PRO A 78 -3.93 -4.99 6.39
N ALA A 79 -3.90 -3.82 7.03
CA ALA A 79 -2.81 -2.87 6.89
C ALA A 79 -1.51 -3.47 7.46
N GLN A 80 -0.43 -3.41 6.68
CA GLN A 80 0.87 -3.95 7.07
C GLN A 80 2.00 -3.24 6.31
N ILE A 81 3.23 -3.34 6.81
CA ILE A 81 4.45 -2.97 6.12
C ILE A 81 5.07 -4.24 5.54
N LEU A 82 5.38 -4.24 4.25
CA LEU A 82 6.19 -5.28 3.61
C LEU A 82 7.62 -4.79 3.48
N PHE A 83 8.56 -5.64 3.89
CA PHE A 83 9.98 -5.32 3.80
C PHE A 83 10.81 -6.54 3.40
N LYS A 84 11.93 -6.27 2.74
CA LYS A 84 12.92 -7.29 2.36
C LYS A 84 14.20 -7.04 3.12
N GLU A 85 14.74 -8.11 3.70
CA GLU A 85 16.07 -8.09 4.29
C GLU A 85 17.11 -8.59 3.30
N THR A 86 18.34 -8.07 3.39
CA THR A 86 19.43 -8.29 2.42
C THR A 86 19.73 -9.76 2.15
N ASN A 87 19.59 -10.61 3.17
CA ASN A 87 19.92 -12.04 3.09
C ASN A 87 18.68 -12.94 3.07
N CYS A 88 17.49 -12.37 2.89
CA CYS A 88 16.24 -13.11 2.90
C CYS A 88 15.61 -13.10 1.50
N SER A 89 15.31 -14.29 0.99
CA SER A 89 14.59 -14.47 -0.28
C SER A 89 13.08 -14.20 -0.14
N ILE A 90 12.57 -14.17 1.10
CA ILE A 90 11.16 -14.03 1.42
C ILE A 90 10.89 -12.63 1.99
N LEU A 91 9.81 -12.00 1.52
CA LEU A 91 9.29 -10.76 2.08
C LEU A 91 8.72 -10.99 3.47
N LYS A 92 9.12 -10.16 4.41
CA LYS A 92 8.54 -10.12 5.75
C LYS A 92 7.41 -9.10 5.79
N ALA A 93 6.45 -9.36 6.67
CA ALA A 93 5.34 -8.46 6.93
C ALA A 93 5.37 -8.02 8.40
N PHE A 94 5.10 -6.74 8.63
CA PHE A 94 4.91 -6.16 9.95
C PHE A 94 3.49 -5.59 10.04
N LYS A 95 2.73 -6.04 11.03
CA LYS A 95 1.40 -5.54 11.34
C LYS A 95 1.47 -4.67 12.59
N LEU A 96 0.45 -3.85 12.81
CA LEU A 96 0.33 -3.18 14.11
C LEU A 96 0.23 -4.24 15.21
N PRO A 97 0.87 -4.01 16.37
CA PRO A 97 0.64 -4.85 17.54
C PRO A 97 -0.83 -4.75 17.96
N ASP A 98 -1.40 -5.88 18.37
CA ASP A 98 -2.72 -5.90 19.00
C ASP A 98 -2.62 -5.13 20.34
N GLU A 99 -3.66 -4.34 20.65
CA GLU A 99 -3.78 -3.60 21.93
C GLU A 99 -4.05 -4.53 23.12
#